data_AF-A0A9N9GX36-F1
#
_entry.id   AF-A0A9N9GX36-F1
#
_cell.length_a   1.000
_cell.length_b   1.000
_cell.length_c   1.000
_cell.angle_alpha   90.00
_cell.angle_beta   90.00
_cell.angle_gamma   90.00
#
_symmetry.space_group_name_H-M   'P 1'
#
loop_
_entity.id
_entity.type
_entity.pdbx_description
1 polymer ?
#
loop_
_entity_poly.entity_id
_entity_poly.type
_entity_poly.pdbx_seq_one_letter_code
_entity_poly.pdbx_strand_id
1 'polypeptide(L)'
;MLSNYEVLVLLREMDEKQREQAKIDPNVKFAESLKTIQFEVIQNLSSSQSPASTQTPEQMETTLTHLKKYNLTKSEKLQIINLRPQSIAELELIIEDCEDRFEMDTLREMVYIIGSNLPMPGKVVRRLESGDEFLDDESMTFIHYPMEQ
;
A
#
# COMPACT_ATOMS: atom_id res chain seq x y z
N MET A 1 -5.02 12.06 8.98
CA MET A 1 -5.49 11.11 7.95
C MET A 1 -5.13 9.72 8.43
N LEU A 2 -5.97 8.72 8.14
CA LEU A 2 -5.75 7.32 8.51
C LEU A 2 -5.47 6.50 7.25
N SER A 3 -4.57 5.55 7.34
CA SER A 3 -4.28 4.57 6.30
C SER A 3 -5.34 3.47 6.26
N ASN A 4 -5.46 2.80 5.12
CA ASN A 4 -6.35 1.66 4.94
C ASN A 4 -6.05 0.55 5.96
N TYR A 5 -4.78 0.37 6.31
CA TYR A 5 -4.36 -0.56 7.36
C TYR A 5 -4.91 -0.15 8.74
N GLU A 6 -4.71 1.10 9.15
CA GLU A 6 -5.21 1.60 10.46
C GLU A 6 -6.74 1.52 10.54
N VAL A 7 -7.44 1.83 9.44
CA VAL A 7 -8.89 1.67 9.34
C VAL A 7 -9.30 0.21 9.51
N LEU A 8 -8.60 -0.72 8.86
CA LEU A 8 -8.87 -2.16 8.97
C LEU A 8 -8.67 -2.66 10.41
N VAL A 9 -7.57 -2.26 11.06
CA VAL A 9 -7.29 -2.62 12.46
C VAL A 9 -8.39 -2.08 13.37
N LEU A 10 -8.72 -0.79 13.24
CA LEU A 10 -9.76 -0.15 14.04
C LEU A 10 -11.12 -0.84 13.89
N LEU A 11 -11.53 -1.16 12.65
CA LEU A 11 -12.82 -1.81 12.40
C LEU A 11 -12.88 -3.23 12.96
N ARG A 12 -11.76 -3.95 12.98
CA ARG A 12 -11.67 -5.28 13.63
C ARG A 12 -11.79 -5.17 15.14
N GLU A 13 -11.09 -4.24 15.76
CA GLU A 13 -11.21 -3.97 17.21
C GLU A 13 -12.64 -3.57 17.60
N MET A 14 -13.31 -2.77 16.76
CA MET A 14 -14.71 -2.39 16.97
C MET A 14 -15.65 -3.60 16.85
N ASP A 15 -15.45 -4.50 15.88
CA ASP A 15 -16.26 -5.72 15.71
C ASP A 15 -16.12 -6.64 16.93
N GLU A 16 -14.89 -6.80 17.43
CA GLU A 16 -14.61 -7.62 18.62
C GLU A 16 -15.30 -7.06 19.87
N LYS A 17 -15.17 -5.75 20.12
CA LYS A 17 -15.85 -5.08 21.25
C LYS A 17 -17.37 -5.21 21.16
N GLN A 18 -17.95 -5.12 19.97
CA GLN A 18 -19.39 -5.30 19.78
C GLN A 18 -19.82 -6.75 20.10
N ARG A 19 -19.03 -7.75 19.70
CA ARG A 19 -19.28 -9.15 20.03
C ARG A 19 -19.19 -9.42 21.53
N GLU A 20 -18.22 -8.80 22.21
CA GLU A 20 -18.10 -8.90 23.67
C GLU A 20 -19.30 -8.27 24.38
N GLN A 21 -19.71 -7.08 23.96
CA GLN A 21 -20.91 -6.43 24.50
C GLN A 21 -22.17 -7.25 24.28
N ALA A 22 -22.33 -7.88 23.11
CA ALA A 22 -23.47 -8.75 22.83
C ALA A 22 -23.48 -10.04 23.67
N LYS A 23 -22.31 -10.50 24.15
CA LYS A 23 -22.22 -11.62 25.10
C LYS A 23 -22.61 -11.20 26.52
N ILE A 24 -22.29 -9.96 26.90
CA ILE A 24 -22.59 -9.41 28.23
C ILE A 24 -24.07 -9.00 28.34
N ASP A 25 -24.59 -8.32 27.32
CA ASP A 25 -25.98 -7.88 27.24
C ASP A 25 -26.60 -8.34 25.91
N PRO A 26 -27.40 -9.43 25.91
CA PRO A 26 -28.07 -9.94 24.72
C PRO A 26 -29.09 -8.96 24.09
N ASN A 27 -29.51 -7.92 24.81
CA ASN A 27 -30.45 -6.91 24.31
C ASN A 27 -29.75 -5.72 23.64
N VAL A 28 -28.41 -5.64 23.66
CA VAL A 28 -27.69 -4.57 23.01
C VAL A 28 -27.94 -4.62 21.49
N LYS A 29 -28.43 -3.51 20.94
CA LYS A 29 -28.70 -3.37 19.50
C LYS A 29 -27.74 -2.36 18.91
N PHE A 30 -27.01 -2.78 17.88
CA PHE A 30 -26.25 -1.88 17.02
C PHE A 30 -27.04 -1.60 15.75
N ALA A 31 -26.87 -0.41 15.18
CA ALA A 31 -27.53 -0.04 13.94
C ALA A 31 -27.19 -1.02 12.80
N GLU A 32 -28.20 -1.53 12.10
CA GLU A 32 -28.01 -2.50 11.01
C GLU A 32 -27.17 -1.92 9.87
N SER A 33 -27.41 -0.65 9.52
CA SER A 33 -26.61 0.06 8.51
C SER A 33 -25.12 0.12 8.87
N LEU A 34 -24.80 0.32 10.15
CA LEU A 34 -23.42 0.35 10.62
C LEU A 34 -22.76 -1.03 10.51
N LYS A 35 -23.47 -2.10 10.88
CA LYS A 35 -22.97 -3.48 10.73
C LYS A 35 -22.69 -3.81 9.27
N THR A 36 -23.57 -3.43 8.36
CA THR A 36 -23.39 -3.65 6.92
C THR A 36 -22.15 -2.92 6.40
N ILE A 37 -22.02 -1.62 6.69
CA ILE A 37 -20.86 -0.83 6.26
C ILE A 37 -19.57 -1.41 6.84
N GLN A 38 -19.55 -1.75 8.13
CA GLN A 38 -18.38 -2.34 8.78
C GLN A 38 -17.98 -3.66 8.14
N PHE A 39 -18.94 -4.54 7.88
CA PHE A 39 -18.69 -5.80 7.20
C PHE A 39 -18.12 -5.59 5.79
N GLU A 40 -18.76 -4.76 4.97
CA GLU A 40 -18.32 -4.48 3.60
C GLU A 40 -16.92 -3.86 3.55
N VAL A 41 -16.63 -2.88 4.42
CA VAL A 41 -15.32 -2.24 4.47
C VAL A 41 -14.25 -3.23 4.93
N ILE A 42 -14.51 -4.04 5.97
CA ILE A 42 -13.57 -5.07 6.42
C ILE A 42 -13.33 -6.08 5.29
N GLN A 43 -14.36 -6.53 4.59
CA GLN A 43 -14.22 -7.47 3.47
C GLN A 43 -13.38 -6.87 2.34
N ASN A 44 -13.67 -5.62 1.95
CA ASN A 44 -12.94 -4.94 0.89
C ASN A 44 -11.44 -4.76 1.25
N LEU A 45 -11.15 -4.28 2.46
CA LEU A 45 -9.77 -4.06 2.94
C LEU A 45 -9.02 -5.35 3.29
N SER A 46 -9.74 -6.44 3.59
CA SER A 46 -9.14 -7.75 3.84
C SER A 46 -8.95 -8.59 2.56
N SER A 47 -9.39 -8.08 1.40
CA SER A 47 -9.22 -8.78 0.13
C SER A 47 -7.73 -9.00 -0.19
N SER A 48 -7.42 -10.10 -0.88
CA SER A 48 -6.04 -10.44 -1.26
C SER A 48 -5.39 -9.41 -2.19
N GLN A 49 -6.20 -8.61 -2.87
CA GLN A 49 -5.76 -7.52 -3.74
C GLN A 49 -5.49 -6.21 -2.97
N SER A 50 -6.03 -6.07 -1.76
CA SER A 50 -5.83 -4.85 -0.97
C SER A 50 -4.45 -4.83 -0.33
N PRO A 51 -3.68 -3.74 -0.46
CA PRO A 51 -2.42 -3.59 0.24
C PRO A 51 -2.54 -3.71 1.77
N ALA A 52 -3.66 -3.28 2.33
CA ALA A 52 -3.91 -3.27 3.77
C ALA A 52 -3.97 -4.66 4.42
N SER A 53 -4.25 -5.72 3.65
CA SER A 53 -4.34 -7.08 4.17
C SER A 53 -2.98 -7.75 4.35
N THR A 54 -1.96 -7.30 3.62
CA THR A 54 -0.65 -7.97 3.50
C THR A 54 0.51 -7.13 4.05
N GLN A 55 0.32 -5.81 4.19
CA GLN A 55 1.29 -4.90 4.79
C GLN A 55 1.39 -5.08 6.31
N THR A 56 2.59 -4.88 6.85
CA THR A 56 2.82 -4.73 8.29
C THR A 56 3.15 -3.28 8.66
N PRO A 57 2.91 -2.86 9.91
CA PRO A 57 3.27 -1.52 10.38
C PRO A 57 4.76 -1.20 10.19
N GLU A 58 5.63 -2.20 10.43
CA GLU A 58 7.08 -2.08 10.30
C GLU A 58 7.50 -1.80 8.84
N GLN A 59 6.87 -2.48 7.88
CA GLN A 59 7.09 -2.24 6.45
C GLN A 59 6.65 -0.83 6.05
N MET A 60 5.49 -0.39 6.54
CA MET A 60 4.97 0.96 6.28
C MET A 60 5.93 2.02 6.85
N GLU A 61 6.39 1.86 8.10
CA GLU A 61 7.31 2.79 8.76
C GLU A 61 8.67 2.85 8.06
N THR A 62 9.22 1.70 7.68
CA THR A 62 10.48 1.60 6.94
C THR A 62 10.37 2.31 5.59
N THR A 63 9.27 2.08 4.87
CA THR A 63 9.00 2.76 3.59
C THR A 63 8.89 4.26 3.77
N LEU A 64 8.09 4.72 4.74
CA LEU A 64 7.94 6.16 5.01
C LEU A 64 9.27 6.80 5.39
N THR A 65 10.14 6.09 6.11
CA THR A 65 11.47 6.56 6.48
C THR A 65 12.37 6.72 5.26
N HIS A 66 12.40 5.74 4.34
CA HIS A 66 13.15 5.86 3.09
C HIS A 66 12.59 6.96 2.18
N LEU A 67 11.27 7.16 2.17
CA LEU A 67 10.62 8.21 1.38
C LEU A 67 10.78 9.63 1.97
N LYS A 68 11.34 9.79 3.18
CA LYS A 68 11.55 11.12 3.79
C LYS A 68 12.51 12.00 2.98
N LYS A 69 13.45 11.40 2.26
CA LYS A 69 14.43 12.14 1.45
C LYS A 69 13.79 12.82 0.23
N TYR A 70 12.62 12.36 -0.19
CA TYR A 70 11.86 12.97 -1.27
C TYR A 70 10.85 13.97 -0.73
N ASN A 71 10.67 15.07 -1.44
CA ASN A 71 9.72 16.13 -1.08
C ASN A 71 8.27 15.75 -1.42
N LEU A 72 7.80 14.64 -0.84
CA LEU A 72 6.43 14.14 -0.98
C LEU A 72 5.54 14.73 0.12
N THR A 73 4.33 15.13 -0.26
CA THR A 73 3.31 15.62 0.66
C THR A 73 2.81 14.50 1.58
N LYS A 74 2.11 14.87 2.66
CA LYS A 74 1.51 13.88 3.57
C LYS A 74 0.43 13.04 2.86
N SER A 75 -0.29 13.63 1.91
CA SER A 75 -1.32 12.93 1.14
C SER A 75 -0.71 11.91 0.19
N GLU A 76 0.36 12.30 -0.54
CA GLU A 76 1.07 11.41 -1.46
C GLU A 76 1.66 10.20 -0.72
N LYS A 77 2.32 10.44 0.42
CA LYS A 77 2.85 9.36 1.27
C LYS A 77 1.74 8.40 1.71
N LEU A 78 0.59 8.94 2.09
CA LEU A 78 -0.56 8.12 2.48
C LEU A 78 -1.11 7.30 1.30
N GLN A 79 -1.22 7.91 0.13
CA GLN A 79 -1.67 7.24 -1.09
C GLN A 79 -0.70 6.14 -1.53
N ILE A 80 0.61 6.39 -1.45
CA ILE A 80 1.64 5.38 -1.73
C ILE A 80 1.47 4.16 -0.82
N ILE A 81 1.26 4.37 0.48
CA ILE A 81 1.04 3.26 1.42
C ILE A 81 -0.26 2.52 1.11
N ASN A 82 -1.35 3.24 0.83
CA ASN A 82 -2.68 2.68 0.60
C ASN A 82 -2.82 1.94 -0.74
N LEU A 83 -2.11 2.39 -1.78
CA LEU A 83 -2.22 1.88 -3.16
C LEU A 83 -1.04 1.00 -3.56
N ARG A 84 0.13 1.18 -2.92
CA ARG A 84 1.35 0.42 -3.15
C ARG A 84 1.76 0.38 -4.63
N PRO A 85 2.09 1.53 -5.24
CA PRO A 85 2.43 1.61 -6.65
C PRO A 85 3.63 0.72 -6.98
N GLN A 86 3.55 -0.06 -8.07
CA GLN A 86 4.60 -0.95 -8.55
C GLN A 86 5.25 -0.45 -9.85
N SER A 87 4.71 0.60 -10.47
CA SER A 87 5.22 1.18 -11.70
C SER A 87 5.36 2.69 -11.61
N ILE A 88 6.16 3.28 -12.50
CA ILE A 88 6.31 4.73 -12.61
C ILE A 88 4.96 5.38 -12.97
N ALA A 89 4.22 4.77 -13.91
CA ALA A 89 2.91 5.27 -14.31
C ALA A 89 1.91 5.32 -13.13
N GLU A 90 1.90 4.32 -12.26
CA GLU A 90 1.09 4.35 -11.04
C GLU A 90 1.53 5.44 -10.06
N LEU A 91 2.85 5.69 -9.97
CA LEU A 91 3.40 6.73 -9.12
C LEU A 91 3.09 8.14 -9.64
N GLU A 92 3.14 8.36 -10.95
CA GLU A 92 2.74 9.60 -11.63
C GLU A 92 1.25 9.93 -11.42
N LEU A 93 0.39 8.91 -11.29
CA LEU A 93 -1.03 9.11 -10.94
C LEU A 93 -1.24 9.53 -9.47
N ILE A 94 -0.25 9.31 -8.60
CA ILE A 94 -0.33 9.64 -7.17
C ILE A 94 0.30 11.01 -6.89
N ILE A 95 1.41 11.35 -7.55
CA ILE A 95 2.18 12.57 -7.31
C ILE A 95 1.70 13.68 -8.25
N GLU A 96 1.26 14.80 -7.67
CA GLU A 96 0.89 15.99 -8.45
C GLU A 96 2.13 16.65 -9.06
N ASP A 97 2.03 17.11 -10.31
CA ASP A 97 3.11 17.72 -11.08
C ASP A 97 4.42 16.89 -11.03
N CYS A 98 4.27 15.56 -11.18
CA CYS A 98 5.35 14.58 -11.00
C CYS A 98 6.58 14.90 -11.88
N GLU A 99 6.34 15.20 -13.16
CA GLU A 99 7.39 15.50 -14.16
C GLU A 99 8.20 16.76 -13.82
N ASP A 100 7.57 17.75 -13.17
CA ASP A 100 8.24 19.00 -12.77
C ASP A 100 9.02 18.84 -11.46
N ARG A 101 8.66 17.86 -10.63
CA ARG A 101 9.21 17.68 -9.28
C ARG A 101 10.32 16.63 -9.19
N PHE A 102 10.28 15.61 -10.05
CA PHE A 102 11.16 14.46 -9.93
C PHE A 102 11.69 14.01 -11.29
N GLU A 103 12.99 13.74 -11.34
CA GLU A 103 13.62 13.12 -12.49
C GLU A 103 13.27 11.63 -12.57
N MET A 104 13.33 11.06 -13.77
CA MET A 104 12.96 9.66 -14.00
C MET A 104 13.78 8.66 -13.16
N ASP A 105 15.05 8.93 -12.89
CA ASP A 105 15.88 8.06 -12.06
C ASP A 105 15.46 8.10 -10.58
N THR A 106 14.99 9.25 -10.12
CA THR A 106 14.41 9.38 -8.78
C THR A 106 13.11 8.59 -8.66
N LEU A 107 12.25 8.64 -9.69
CA LEU A 107 11.00 7.87 -9.73
C LEU A 107 11.26 6.35 -9.74
N ARG A 108 12.26 5.90 -10.52
CA ARG A 108 12.71 4.50 -10.51
C ARG A 108 13.15 4.05 -9.12
N GLU A 109 13.94 4.88 -8.44
CA GLU A 109 14.40 4.58 -7.08
C GLU A 109 13.22 4.50 -6.10
N MET A 110 12.25 5.40 -6.19
CA MET A 110 11.04 5.36 -5.36
C MET A 110 10.26 4.07 -5.55
N VAL A 111 9.98 3.70 -6.80
CA VAL A 111 9.26 2.45 -7.12
C VAL A 111 10.03 1.24 -6.57
N TYR A 112 11.36 1.26 -6.65
CA TYR A 112 12.21 0.18 -6.11
C TYR A 112 12.12 0.08 -4.59
N ILE A 113 12.19 1.21 -3.89
CA ILE A 113 12.04 1.28 -2.42
C ILE A 113 10.66 0.74 -2.01
N ILE A 114 9.60 1.18 -2.70
CA ILE A 114 8.22 0.78 -2.43
C ILE A 114 8.05 -0.72 -2.67
N GLY A 115 8.50 -1.23 -3.81
CA GLY A 115 8.42 -2.65 -4.16
C GLY A 115 9.21 -3.57 -3.24
N SER A 116 10.38 -3.11 -2.79
CA SER A 116 11.25 -3.89 -1.88
C SER A 116 10.72 -3.93 -0.46
N ASN A 117 10.19 -2.80 0.04
CA ASN A 117 9.73 -2.69 1.42
C ASN A 117 8.26 -3.10 1.61
N LEU A 118 7.43 -3.00 0.57
CA LEU A 118 6.01 -3.38 0.57
C LEU A 118 5.77 -4.52 -0.42
N PRO A 119 6.21 -5.76 -0.12
CA PRO A 119 6.13 -6.88 -1.04
C PRO A 119 4.68 -7.24 -1.36
N MET A 120 4.34 -7.35 -2.65
CA MET A 120 3.03 -7.83 -3.09
C MET A 120 3.06 -9.37 -3.21
N PRO A 121 2.11 -10.09 -2.59
CA PRO A 121 2.08 -11.55 -2.74
C PRO A 121 2.01 -11.95 -4.22
N GLY A 122 2.97 -12.75 -4.66
CA GLY A 122 3.05 -13.20 -6.06
C GLY A 122 3.69 -12.20 -7.03
N LYS A 123 4.22 -11.06 -6.56
CA LYS A 123 5.10 -10.20 -7.38
C LYS A 123 6.44 -9.97 -6.70
N VAL A 124 7.52 -10.12 -7.46
CA VAL A 124 8.88 -9.83 -6.99
C VAL A 124 9.42 -8.63 -7.75
N VAL A 125 9.74 -7.55 -7.04
CA VAL A 125 10.43 -6.40 -7.61
C VAL A 125 11.93 -6.69 -7.60
N ARG A 126 12.53 -6.82 -8.79
CA ARG A 126 13.99 -6.99 -8.95
C ARG A 126 14.59 -5.80 -9.68
N ARG A 127 15.82 -5.48 -9.32
CA ARG A 127 16.68 -4.60 -10.11
C ARG A 127 17.16 -5.40 -11.33
N LEU A 128 16.88 -4.93 -12.53
CA LEU A 128 17.52 -5.46 -13.74
C LEU A 128 18.86 -4.74 -13.93
N GLU A 129 19.94 -5.49 -13.96
CA GLU A 129 21.21 -5.05 -14.52
C GLU A 129 21.20 -5.36 -16.03
N SER A 130 21.86 -4.51 -16.83
CA SER A 130 21.84 -4.66 -18.29
C SER A 130 22.50 -5.98 -18.70
N GLY A 131 21.71 -6.92 -19.26
CA GLY A 131 22.21 -8.21 -19.76
C GLY A 131 21.36 -9.44 -19.42
N ASP A 132 20.38 -9.31 -18.53
CA ASP A 132 19.47 -10.43 -18.20
C ASP A 132 18.36 -10.59 -19.24
N GLU A 133 18.23 -11.80 -19.79
CA GLU A 133 17.17 -12.16 -20.74
C GLU A 133 15.78 -12.04 -20.10
N PHE A 134 14.85 -11.51 -20.89
CA PHE A 134 13.43 -11.42 -20.57
C PHE A 134 12.86 -12.82 -20.28
N LEU A 135 12.55 -13.10 -19.03
CA LEU A 135 11.53 -14.10 -18.70
C LEU A 135 10.21 -13.35 -18.64
N ASP A 136 9.40 -13.54 -19.69
CA ASP A 136 8.03 -13.04 -19.79
C ASP A 136 7.18 -13.79 -18.76
N ASP A 137 7.30 -13.38 -17.50
CA ASP A 137 6.51 -13.86 -16.37
C ASP A 137 5.69 -12.67 -15.85
N GLU A 138 4.36 -12.78 -15.94
CA GLU A 138 3.39 -11.79 -15.46
C GLU A 138 3.56 -11.44 -13.96
N SER A 139 4.39 -12.20 -13.23
CA SER A 139 4.76 -11.99 -11.84
C SER A 139 5.90 -10.96 -11.61
N MET A 140 6.63 -10.52 -12.65
CA MET A 140 7.80 -9.65 -12.49
C MET A 140 7.51 -8.21 -12.92
N THR A 141 7.67 -7.27 -11.98
CA THR A 141 7.69 -5.83 -12.31
C THR A 141 9.12 -5.34 -12.30
N PHE A 142 9.56 -4.89 -13.47
CA PHE A 142 10.94 -4.56 -13.77
C PHE A 142 11.13 -3.04 -13.77
N ILE A 143 12.11 -2.56 -13.02
CA ILE A 143 12.49 -1.15 -12.98
C ILE A 143 13.77 -1.00 -13.80
N HIS A 144 13.63 -0.47 -15.02
CA HIS A 144 14.75 -0.23 -15.93
C HIS A 144 15.55 0.98 -15.47
N TYR A 145 16.85 0.85 -15.14
CA TYR A 145 17.76 1.98 -14.93
C TYR A 145 18.55 2.28 -16.23
N PRO A 146 18.76 3.55 -16.62
CA PRO A 146 19.68 3.88 -17.69
C PRO A 146 21.13 3.70 -17.21
N MET A 147 22.00 3.22 -18.12
CA MET A 147 23.44 3.04 -17.87
C MET A 147 24.11 4.39 -17.59
N GLU A 148 24.92 4.48 -16.53
CA GLU A 148 25.94 5.53 -16.41
C GLU A 148 26.93 5.34 -17.59
N GLN A 149 27.04 6.36 -18.46
CA GLN A 149 28.03 6.42 -19.54
C GLN A 149 29.41 6.85 -19.02
#